data_AF-A0A4X2JUD5-F1
#
_entry.id   AF-A0A4X2JUD5-F1
#
_cell.length_a   1.000
_cell.length_b   1.000
_cell.length_c   1.000
_cell.angle_alpha   90.00
_cell.angle_beta   90.00
_cell.angle_gamma   90.00
#
_symmetry.space_group_name_H-M   'P 1'
#
loop_
_entity.id
_entity.type
_entity.pdbx_description
1 polymer ?
#
loop_
_entity_poly.entity_id
_entity_poly.type
_entity_poly.pdbx_seq_one_letter_code
_entity_poly.pdbx_strand_id
1 'polypeptide(L)'
;MRSFFWSPLLPYPYTKMATSLLTLLRRLSGLTPVRGVHWVQATSRALCTKASPEEESSIPVSLYQDAPWEYLETEEYLARYGSRPVWADYRRNHKGGIPPQRTRKTCIRGNKVAGNPCPICRDQKLHVDFRNVKLLEQFVCAHTGVIFHAPYTGVCMKQHKKLTEAILKARDHGFLSYHIPLVQPRDTDFSNSHGAVGCTPVAPAVATGTSWYPWYNWQQPPERELARLRRLYQGHLKEESGPPPDMIPIVPSQTNILTEGEEYRSVQ
;
A
#
# COMPACT_ATOMS: atom_id res chain seq x y z
N MET A 1 -10.12 27.10 55.77
CA MET A 1 -9.06 28.08 55.41
C MET A 1 -7.84 27.32 54.92
N ARG A 2 -7.52 27.56 53.64
CA ARG A 2 -6.27 27.32 52.89
C ARG A 2 -5.18 26.42 53.52
N SER A 3 -5.01 25.23 52.97
CA SER A 3 -3.74 24.50 52.95
C SER A 3 -3.21 24.50 51.51
N PHE A 4 -2.14 25.28 51.31
CA PHE A 4 -1.38 25.38 50.05
C PHE A 4 -0.42 24.19 49.98
N PHE A 5 -0.56 23.34 48.95
CA PHE A 5 0.49 22.41 48.55
C PHE A 5 1.18 22.99 47.31
N TRP A 6 2.46 23.31 47.48
CA TRP A 6 3.37 23.81 46.45
C TRP A 6 4.16 22.61 45.93
N SER A 7 4.02 22.27 44.65
CA SER A 7 4.89 21.30 43.96
C SER A 7 5.73 22.05 42.93
N PRO A 8 7.07 21.95 42.96
CA PRO A 8 7.91 22.61 41.98
C PRO A 8 8.08 21.74 40.73
N LEU A 9 8.04 22.43 39.60
CA LEU A 9 8.33 21.96 38.24
C LEU A 9 9.76 21.40 38.14
N LEU A 10 9.91 20.29 37.41
CA LEU A 10 11.21 19.87 36.85
C LEU A 10 11.16 19.98 35.31
N PRO A 11 12.23 20.50 34.68
CA PRO A 11 12.25 20.78 33.25
C PRO A 11 12.68 19.56 32.41
N TYR A 12 12.03 19.44 31.25
CA TYR A 12 12.53 18.71 30.08
C TYR A 12 13.88 19.27 29.61
N PRO A 13 14.74 18.44 29.02
CA PRO A 13 15.41 18.88 27.80
C PRO A 13 15.21 17.94 26.60
N TYR A 14 15.05 18.62 25.47
CA TYR A 14 14.83 18.16 24.11
C TYR A 14 16.18 18.06 23.37
N THR A 15 16.31 17.02 22.53
CA THR A 15 17.17 16.85 21.34
C THR A 15 18.70 16.94 21.42
N LYS A 16 19.34 15.97 20.72
CA LYS A 16 20.25 16.22 19.57
C LYS A 16 20.38 14.96 18.71
N MET A 17 20.02 15.06 17.44
CA MET A 17 20.40 14.15 16.35
C MET A 17 21.78 14.57 15.83
N ALA A 18 22.66 13.61 15.52
CA ALA A 18 23.77 13.79 14.57
C ALA A 18 24.31 12.44 14.06
N THR A 19 24.06 12.21 12.78
CA THR A 19 24.90 11.60 11.73
C THR A 19 26.29 11.03 12.10
N SER A 20 26.64 9.86 11.56
CA SER A 20 27.59 9.73 10.43
C SER A 20 27.96 8.28 10.14
N LEU A 21 27.88 7.92 8.85
CA LEU A 21 28.56 6.78 8.23
C LEU A 21 30.07 6.90 8.42
N LEU A 22 30.79 5.78 8.51
CA LEU A 22 32.06 5.55 7.81
C LEU A 22 32.54 4.09 7.93
N THR A 23 32.99 3.63 6.77
CA THR A 23 33.39 2.30 6.34
C THR A 23 34.77 1.89 6.88
N LEU A 24 34.90 0.66 7.39
CA LEU A 24 36.19 0.02 7.66
C LEU A 24 36.68 -0.75 6.42
N LEU A 25 37.71 -0.21 5.78
CA LEU A 25 38.53 -0.87 4.77
C LEU A 25 39.38 -1.97 5.42
N ARG A 26 39.24 -3.22 4.96
CA ARG A 26 40.19 -4.29 5.26
C ARG A 26 40.94 -4.65 3.97
N ARG A 27 42.19 -4.19 3.86
CA ARG A 27 43.19 -4.73 2.94
C ARG A 27 43.65 -6.09 3.46
N LEU A 28 43.82 -7.07 2.57
CA LEU A 28 44.85 -8.08 2.65
C LEU A 28 45.20 -8.57 1.23
N SER A 29 46.50 -8.67 1.02
CA SER A 29 47.22 -8.98 -0.22
C SER A 29 47.20 -10.48 -0.55
N GLY A 30 47.45 -10.83 -1.83
CA GLY A 30 47.86 -12.19 -2.20
C GLY A 30 47.75 -12.49 -3.69
N LEU A 31 48.87 -12.40 -4.41
CA LEU A 31 49.07 -12.88 -5.78
C LEU A 31 49.32 -14.39 -5.78
N THR A 32 48.73 -15.13 -6.74
CA THR A 32 49.36 -16.30 -7.40
C THR A 32 48.76 -16.51 -8.78
N PRO A 33 49.57 -16.75 -9.84
CA PRO A 33 49.09 -17.09 -11.17
C PRO A 33 49.08 -18.61 -11.39
N VAL A 34 48.03 -19.15 -12.03
CA VAL A 34 48.06 -20.52 -12.56
C VAL A 34 47.63 -20.52 -14.02
N ARG A 35 48.49 -21.16 -14.81
CA ARG A 35 48.45 -21.40 -16.25
C ARG A 35 47.26 -22.24 -16.70
N GLY A 36 46.95 -22.09 -18.00
CA GLY A 36 46.29 -23.08 -18.84
C GLY A 36 44.85 -22.70 -19.19
N VAL A 37 44.32 -22.89 -20.39
CA VAL A 37 44.76 -23.55 -21.62
C VAL A 37 43.99 -22.86 -22.76
N HIS A 38 44.66 -22.52 -23.86
CA HIS A 38 44.04 -21.99 -25.07
C HIS A 38 43.27 -23.13 -25.74
N TRP A 39 41.94 -23.11 -25.63
CA TRP A 39 41.09 -23.97 -26.44
C TRP A 39 40.81 -23.28 -27.77
N VAL A 40 41.39 -23.86 -28.82
CA VAL A 40 41.15 -23.56 -30.22
C VAL A 40 39.66 -23.67 -30.51
N GLN A 41 39.06 -22.62 -31.07
CA GLN A 41 37.68 -22.67 -31.56
C GLN A 41 37.60 -23.61 -32.77
N ALA A 42 37.06 -24.81 -32.56
CA ALA A 42 36.64 -25.70 -33.63
C ALA A 42 35.26 -25.25 -34.13
N THR A 43 35.21 -24.60 -35.29
CA THR A 43 33.98 -24.30 -36.01
C THR A 43 33.50 -25.55 -36.75
N SER A 44 32.69 -26.38 -36.10
CA SER A 44 31.94 -27.42 -36.81
C SER A 44 30.73 -26.79 -37.50
N ARG A 45 30.88 -26.57 -38.81
CA ARG A 45 29.81 -26.20 -39.73
C ARG A 45 28.87 -27.40 -39.90
N ALA A 46 27.74 -27.40 -39.19
CA ALA A 46 26.65 -28.34 -39.43
C ALA A 46 25.70 -27.76 -40.49
N LEU A 47 25.53 -28.49 -41.59
CA LEU A 47 24.57 -28.25 -42.65
C LEU A 47 23.25 -28.99 -42.34
N CYS A 48 22.12 -28.36 -42.71
CA CYS A 48 20.75 -28.90 -42.81
C CYS A 48 20.05 -29.24 -41.47
N THR A 49 18.76 -28.97 -41.24
CA THR A 49 17.60 -28.69 -42.12
C THR A 49 16.69 -27.69 -41.39
N LYS A 50 15.99 -26.79 -42.09
CA LYS A 50 14.96 -25.95 -41.48
C LYS A 50 13.79 -26.82 -40.99
N ALA A 51 13.81 -27.20 -39.71
CA ALA A 51 12.59 -27.52 -38.99
C ALA A 51 11.85 -26.19 -38.75
N SER A 52 10.55 -26.17 -39.02
CA SER A 52 9.68 -25.06 -38.62
C SER A 52 9.84 -24.82 -37.11
N PRO A 53 9.70 -23.57 -36.63
CA PRO A 53 9.51 -23.35 -35.21
C PRO A 53 8.19 -24.03 -34.83
N GLU A 54 8.34 -25.20 -34.25
CA GLU A 54 7.38 -25.80 -33.34
C GLU A 54 7.02 -24.73 -32.31
N GLU A 55 5.72 -24.71 -32.03
CA GLU A 55 5.04 -23.80 -31.13
C GLU A 55 5.88 -23.49 -29.89
N GLU A 56 6.14 -22.19 -29.71
CA GLU A 56 6.73 -21.66 -28.50
C GLU A 56 6.02 -22.26 -27.29
N SER A 57 6.84 -22.79 -26.39
CA SER A 57 6.47 -23.33 -25.09
C SER A 57 5.41 -22.49 -24.39
N SER A 58 4.15 -22.83 -24.63
CA SER A 58 3.03 -22.30 -23.88
C SER A 58 3.07 -23.00 -22.52
N ILE A 59 3.56 -22.27 -21.51
CA ILE A 59 3.19 -22.54 -20.13
C ILE A 59 1.67 -22.73 -20.17
N PRO A 60 1.09 -23.81 -19.61
CA PRO A 60 -0.35 -24.01 -19.70
C PRO A 60 -1.01 -22.88 -18.92
N VAL A 61 -1.41 -21.83 -19.64
CA VAL A 61 -2.31 -20.79 -19.19
C VAL A 61 -3.58 -21.56 -18.89
N SER A 62 -3.85 -21.77 -17.61
CA SER A 62 -5.06 -22.47 -17.20
C SER A 62 -6.25 -21.79 -17.85
N LEU A 63 -7.03 -22.57 -18.60
CA LEU A 63 -8.21 -22.13 -19.35
C LEU A 63 -9.16 -21.26 -18.52
N TYR A 64 -9.19 -21.47 -17.20
CA TYR A 64 -10.07 -20.83 -16.24
C TYR A 64 -9.52 -19.54 -15.60
N GLN A 65 -8.57 -18.83 -16.21
CA GLN A 65 -8.05 -17.57 -15.63
C GLN A 65 -9.12 -16.47 -15.61
N ASP A 66 -9.88 -16.34 -16.69
CA ASP A 66 -10.85 -15.25 -16.84
C ASP A 66 -12.19 -15.55 -16.14
N ALA A 67 -12.60 -16.83 -16.21
CA ALA A 67 -13.84 -17.36 -15.62
C ALA A 67 -13.56 -18.52 -14.63
N PRO A 68 -12.97 -18.23 -13.47
CA PRO A 68 -12.50 -19.27 -12.54
C PRO A 68 -13.61 -20.00 -11.78
N TRP A 69 -14.84 -19.52 -11.81
CA TRP A 69 -15.99 -20.22 -11.23
C TRP A 69 -16.41 -21.44 -12.04
N GLU A 70 -16.13 -21.48 -13.34
CA GLU A 70 -16.49 -22.58 -14.23
C GLU A 70 -15.79 -23.88 -13.81
N TYR A 71 -14.53 -23.80 -13.38
CA TYR A 71 -13.77 -24.97 -12.95
C TYR A 71 -14.46 -25.73 -11.79
N LEU A 72 -15.11 -25.04 -10.87
CA LEU A 72 -15.79 -25.66 -9.72
C LEU A 72 -17.04 -26.46 -10.12
N GLU A 73 -17.58 -26.21 -11.30
CA GLU A 73 -18.74 -26.90 -11.86
C GLU A 73 -18.34 -28.07 -12.77
N THR A 74 -17.05 -28.16 -13.13
CA THR A 74 -16.55 -29.24 -13.97
C THR A 74 -16.55 -30.60 -13.27
N GLU A 75 -16.71 -31.65 -14.08
CA GLU A 75 -16.60 -33.04 -13.63
C GLU A 75 -15.21 -33.36 -13.05
N GLU A 76 -14.14 -32.70 -13.53
CA GLU A 76 -12.79 -32.88 -13.00
C GLU A 76 -12.70 -32.47 -11.52
N TYR A 77 -13.30 -31.33 -11.15
CA TYR A 77 -13.32 -30.85 -9.79
C TYR A 77 -14.13 -31.80 -8.89
N LEU A 78 -15.31 -32.22 -9.37
CA LEU A 78 -16.18 -33.14 -8.65
C LEU A 78 -15.53 -34.52 -8.45
N ALA A 79 -14.83 -35.06 -9.45
CA ALA A 79 -14.10 -36.32 -9.33
C ALA A 79 -12.94 -36.23 -8.32
N ARG A 80 -12.27 -35.07 -8.24
CA ARG A 80 -11.10 -34.87 -7.37
C ARG A 80 -11.45 -34.56 -5.92
N TYR A 81 -12.42 -33.67 -5.69
CA TYR A 81 -12.77 -33.15 -4.35
C TYR A 81 -14.14 -33.64 -3.85
N GLY A 82 -15.05 -33.95 -4.77
CA GLY A 82 -16.44 -34.31 -4.46
C GLY A 82 -17.17 -33.17 -3.76
N SER A 83 -17.88 -33.52 -2.69
CA SER A 83 -18.62 -32.58 -1.83
C SER A 83 -17.78 -31.98 -0.69
N ARG A 84 -16.53 -32.43 -0.52
CA ARG A 84 -15.67 -32.00 0.59
C ARG A 84 -14.94 -30.71 0.20
N PRO A 85 -14.62 -29.83 1.16
CA PRO A 85 -13.90 -28.60 0.85
C PRO A 85 -12.47 -28.91 0.39
N VAL A 86 -11.90 -28.03 -0.44
CA VAL A 86 -10.59 -28.24 -1.10
C VAL A 86 -9.46 -28.54 -0.11
N TRP A 87 -9.53 -27.99 1.10
CA TRP A 87 -8.50 -28.15 2.14
C TRP A 87 -8.68 -29.41 3.01
N ALA A 88 -9.76 -30.19 2.85
CA ALA A 88 -10.05 -31.34 3.70
C ALA A 88 -8.99 -32.45 3.63
N ASP A 89 -8.43 -32.70 2.45
CA ASP A 89 -7.43 -33.75 2.22
C ASP A 89 -5.99 -33.25 2.35
N TYR A 90 -5.79 -32.09 2.98
CA TYR A 90 -4.48 -31.51 3.17
C TYR A 90 -3.97 -31.67 4.59
N ARG A 91 -2.77 -32.26 4.72
CA ARG A 91 -2.05 -32.36 5.99
C ARG A 91 -0.67 -31.73 5.88
N ARG A 92 -0.34 -30.85 6.83
CA ARG A 92 0.94 -30.14 6.87
C ARG A 92 1.99 -30.93 7.65
N ASN A 93 3.15 -31.11 7.04
CA ASN A 93 4.32 -31.69 7.70
C ASN A 93 4.95 -30.65 8.63
N HIS A 94 5.04 -30.96 9.92
CA HIS A 94 5.69 -30.14 10.94
C HIS A 94 6.25 -31.06 12.04
N LYS A 95 7.19 -30.53 12.84
CA LYS A 95 7.81 -31.29 13.94
C LYS A 95 6.93 -31.22 15.19
N GLY A 96 6.70 -32.37 15.83
CA GLY A 96 5.91 -32.47 17.06
C GLY A 96 4.39 -32.51 16.81
N GLY A 97 3.62 -32.56 17.90
CA GLY A 97 2.15 -32.59 17.83
C GLY A 97 1.48 -31.23 17.63
N ILE A 98 2.16 -30.14 17.98
CA ILE A 98 1.61 -28.78 17.87
C ILE A 98 2.22 -28.08 16.64
N PRO A 99 1.40 -27.65 15.66
CA PRO A 99 1.91 -26.94 14.49
C PRO A 99 2.39 -25.53 14.84
N PRO A 100 3.33 -24.95 14.05
CA PRO A 100 3.68 -23.55 14.16
C PRO A 100 2.46 -22.66 13.90
N GLN A 101 2.26 -21.65 14.76
CA GLN A 101 1.12 -20.71 14.71
C GLN A 101 1.01 -19.92 13.40
N ARG A 102 2.11 -19.81 12.65
CA ARG A 102 2.13 -19.22 11.31
C ARG A 102 2.48 -20.25 10.27
N THR A 103 1.76 -20.23 9.15
CA THR A 103 2.12 -21.03 7.98
C THR A 103 3.27 -20.37 7.22
N ARG A 104 3.86 -21.11 6.27
CA ARG A 104 4.93 -20.58 5.41
C ARG A 104 4.45 -19.35 4.62
N LYS A 105 5.38 -18.44 4.29
CA LYS A 105 5.09 -17.21 3.53
C LYS A 105 4.44 -17.51 2.17
N THR A 106 5.10 -18.33 1.35
CA THR A 106 4.62 -18.73 0.01
C THR A 106 4.96 -20.20 -0.26
N CYS A 107 4.15 -20.88 -1.08
CA CYS A 107 4.47 -22.22 -1.61
C CYS A 107 5.25 -22.15 -2.92
N ILE A 108 4.99 -21.13 -3.72
CA ILE A 108 5.60 -20.92 -5.04
C ILE A 108 6.68 -19.85 -4.87
N ARG A 109 7.91 -20.16 -5.30
CA ARG A 109 9.08 -19.25 -5.27
C ARG A 109 9.67 -19.21 -6.68
N GLY A 110 9.41 -18.13 -7.41
CA GLY A 110 9.67 -18.11 -8.86
C GLY A 110 8.86 -19.21 -9.55
N ASN A 111 9.50 -20.02 -10.40
CA ASN A 111 8.86 -21.12 -11.12
C ASN A 111 8.88 -22.45 -10.35
N LYS A 112 9.35 -22.47 -9.09
CA LYS A 112 9.46 -23.70 -8.29
C LYS A 112 8.36 -23.78 -7.24
N VAL A 113 7.63 -24.90 -7.25
CA VAL A 113 6.61 -25.24 -6.26
C VAL A 113 7.24 -26.06 -5.14
N ALA A 114 6.94 -25.73 -3.87
CA ALA A 114 7.40 -26.51 -2.72
C ALA A 114 6.80 -27.93 -2.75
N GLY A 115 7.54 -28.93 -2.26
CA GLY A 115 7.17 -30.36 -2.42
C GLY A 115 5.79 -30.77 -1.87
N ASN A 116 5.37 -30.25 -0.72
CA ASN A 116 3.99 -30.40 -0.22
C ASN A 116 3.30 -29.02 -0.30
N PRO A 117 2.75 -28.57 -1.45
CA PRO A 117 2.17 -27.24 -1.63
C PRO A 117 0.80 -27.10 -0.95
N CYS A 118 0.32 -25.87 -0.79
CA CYS A 118 -0.97 -25.61 -0.15
C CYS A 118 -2.17 -26.10 -1.01
N PRO A 119 -3.38 -26.29 -0.45
CA PRO A 119 -4.55 -26.77 -1.20
C PRO A 119 -4.89 -25.94 -2.45
N ILE A 120 -4.64 -24.63 -2.40
CA ILE A 120 -4.81 -23.71 -3.54
C ILE A 120 -3.59 -23.72 -4.46
N CYS A 121 -2.40 -23.87 -3.91
CA CYS A 121 -1.14 -23.76 -4.65
C CYS A 121 -0.77 -25.04 -5.41
N ARG A 122 -1.38 -26.18 -5.04
CA ARG A 122 -1.17 -27.48 -5.68
C ARG A 122 -1.93 -27.60 -7.00
N ASP A 123 -3.00 -26.83 -7.14
CA ASP A 123 -3.89 -26.85 -8.28
C ASP A 123 -3.94 -25.48 -8.92
N GLN A 124 -3.28 -25.33 -10.07
CA GLN A 124 -3.17 -24.06 -10.76
C GLN A 124 -4.52 -23.61 -11.36
N LYS A 125 -5.50 -24.51 -11.48
CA LYS A 125 -6.84 -24.20 -11.98
C LYS A 125 -7.68 -23.41 -10.95
N LEU A 126 -7.31 -23.48 -9.67
CA LEU A 126 -7.99 -22.75 -8.59
C LEU A 126 -7.47 -21.32 -8.47
N HIS A 127 -8.20 -20.38 -9.08
CA HIS A 127 -7.94 -18.95 -8.94
C HIS A 127 -8.74 -18.35 -7.79
N VAL A 128 -8.07 -17.52 -6.99
CA VAL A 128 -8.67 -16.81 -5.86
C VAL A 128 -9.17 -15.47 -6.36
N ASP A 129 -10.47 -15.40 -6.64
CA ASP A 129 -11.16 -14.20 -7.10
C ASP A 129 -12.42 -13.95 -6.26
N PHE A 130 -12.80 -12.68 -6.14
CA PHE A 130 -14.00 -12.26 -5.41
C PHE A 130 -15.31 -12.73 -6.08
N ARG A 131 -15.26 -13.07 -7.36
CA ARG A 131 -16.40 -13.62 -8.14
C ARG A 131 -16.68 -15.10 -7.81
N ASN A 132 -15.68 -15.83 -7.30
CA ASN A 132 -15.79 -17.27 -7.04
C ASN A 132 -16.39 -17.58 -5.68
N VAL A 133 -17.68 -17.29 -5.52
CA VAL A 133 -18.39 -17.46 -4.23
C VAL A 133 -18.27 -18.91 -3.73
N LYS A 134 -18.49 -19.90 -4.60
CA LYS A 134 -18.40 -21.35 -4.27
C LYS A 134 -17.03 -21.77 -3.70
N LEU A 135 -15.95 -21.13 -4.11
CA LEU A 135 -14.61 -21.39 -3.55
C LEU A 135 -14.43 -20.67 -2.22
N LEU A 136 -14.78 -19.38 -2.16
CA LEU A 136 -14.59 -18.54 -0.99
C LEU A 136 -15.42 -19.00 0.21
N GLU A 137 -16.64 -19.48 0.00
CA GLU A 137 -17.52 -20.04 1.03
C GLU A 137 -16.84 -21.18 1.81
N GLN A 138 -16.02 -22.01 1.14
CA GLN A 138 -15.31 -23.12 1.80
C GLN A 138 -14.26 -22.65 2.83
N PHE A 139 -13.81 -21.41 2.72
CA PHE A 139 -12.84 -20.79 3.63
C PHE A 139 -13.50 -19.95 4.73
N VAL A 140 -14.83 -19.92 4.76
CA VAL A 140 -15.65 -19.23 5.77
C VAL A 140 -16.46 -20.27 6.55
N CYS A 141 -16.64 -20.05 7.84
CA CYS A 141 -17.55 -20.87 8.64
C CYS A 141 -19.01 -20.56 8.26
N ALA A 142 -19.78 -21.57 7.85
CA ALA A 142 -21.19 -21.40 7.45
C ALA A 142 -22.08 -20.84 8.59
N HIS A 143 -21.75 -21.13 9.85
CA HIS A 143 -22.56 -20.70 11.00
C HIS A 143 -22.14 -19.33 11.55
N THR A 144 -20.83 -19.08 11.68
CA THR A 144 -20.33 -17.85 12.32
C THR A 144 -20.02 -16.75 11.31
N GLY A 145 -19.84 -17.09 10.02
CA GLY A 145 -19.37 -16.12 9.00
C GLY A 145 -17.93 -15.66 9.19
N VAL A 146 -17.15 -16.34 10.05
CA VAL A 146 -15.75 -16.01 10.33
C VAL A 146 -14.83 -16.75 9.34
N ILE A 147 -13.81 -16.06 8.85
CA ILE A 147 -12.81 -16.62 7.94
C ILE A 147 -11.89 -17.56 8.72
N PHE A 148 -11.64 -18.77 8.20
CA PHE A 148 -10.71 -19.70 8.84
C PHE A 148 -9.26 -19.20 8.78
N HIS A 149 -8.54 -19.37 9.89
CA HIS A 149 -7.12 -19.01 9.98
C HIS A 149 -6.25 -19.95 9.13
N ALA A 150 -5.08 -19.46 8.70
CA ALA A 150 -4.20 -20.23 7.81
C ALA A 150 -3.72 -21.59 8.37
N PRO A 151 -3.42 -21.76 9.68
CA PRO A 151 -3.13 -23.08 10.24
C PRO A 151 -4.27 -24.10 10.14
N TYR A 152 -5.53 -23.66 10.20
CA TYR A 152 -6.71 -24.53 10.08
C TYR A 152 -6.86 -25.09 8.67
N THR A 153 -6.78 -24.21 7.66
CA THR A 153 -6.94 -24.57 6.24
C THR A 153 -5.66 -25.08 5.60
N GLY A 154 -4.50 -24.84 6.23
CA GLY A 154 -3.19 -25.24 5.70
C GLY A 154 -2.67 -24.40 4.53
N VAL A 155 -3.30 -23.26 4.22
CA VAL A 155 -2.86 -22.37 3.15
C VAL A 155 -1.59 -21.58 3.51
N CYS A 156 -0.82 -21.16 2.51
CA CYS A 156 0.31 -20.26 2.76
C CYS A 156 -0.17 -18.83 3.05
N MET A 157 0.64 -18.04 3.77
CA MET A 157 0.25 -16.70 4.18
C MET A 157 -0.07 -15.76 3.01
N LYS A 158 0.62 -15.89 1.87
CA LYS A 158 0.32 -15.12 0.65
C LYS A 158 -1.09 -15.41 0.13
N GLN A 159 -1.48 -16.69 0.07
CA GLN A 159 -2.81 -17.06 -0.40
C GLN A 159 -3.87 -16.74 0.65
N HIS A 160 -3.57 -16.87 1.94
CA HIS A 160 -4.50 -16.45 3.00
C HIS A 160 -4.82 -14.95 2.92
N LYS A 161 -3.81 -14.12 2.67
CA LYS A 161 -4.00 -12.68 2.48
C LYS A 161 -4.89 -12.40 1.25
N LYS A 162 -4.60 -13.04 0.12
CA LYS A 162 -5.41 -12.94 -1.10
C LYS A 162 -6.86 -13.40 -0.89
N LEU A 163 -7.07 -14.51 -0.18
CA LEU A 163 -8.41 -14.98 0.19
C LEU A 163 -9.13 -13.97 1.06
N THR A 164 -8.45 -13.39 2.05
CA THR A 164 -9.06 -12.39 2.94
C THR A 164 -9.46 -11.14 2.14
N GLU A 165 -8.56 -10.63 1.28
CA GLU A 165 -8.83 -9.51 0.38
C GLU A 165 -10.00 -9.83 -0.58
N ALA A 166 -10.04 -11.03 -1.16
CA ALA A 166 -11.12 -11.46 -2.04
C ALA A 166 -12.47 -11.65 -1.33
N ILE A 167 -12.49 -12.19 -0.11
CA ILE A 167 -13.70 -12.35 0.70
C ILE A 167 -14.25 -10.98 1.11
N LEU A 168 -13.38 -10.06 1.57
CA LEU A 168 -13.78 -8.70 1.90
C LEU A 168 -14.38 -8.01 0.67
N LYS A 169 -13.67 -8.06 -0.46
CA LYS A 169 -14.16 -7.52 -1.72
C LYS A 169 -15.49 -8.15 -2.16
N ALA A 170 -15.66 -9.47 -1.98
CA ALA A 170 -16.92 -10.16 -2.29
C ALA A 170 -18.08 -9.70 -1.39
N ARG A 171 -17.81 -9.39 -0.12
CA ARG A 171 -18.80 -8.80 0.81
C ARG A 171 -19.16 -7.37 0.42
N ASP A 172 -18.17 -6.56 0.04
CA ASP A 172 -18.37 -5.17 -0.38
C ASP A 172 -19.24 -5.08 -1.65
N HIS A 173 -19.03 -6.02 -2.59
CA HIS A 173 -19.85 -6.12 -3.80
C HIS A 173 -21.18 -6.87 -3.61
N GLY A 174 -21.44 -7.43 -2.42
CA GLY A 174 -22.68 -8.19 -2.15
C GLY A 174 -22.76 -9.59 -2.78
N PHE A 175 -21.65 -10.15 -3.27
CA PHE A 175 -21.60 -11.54 -3.78
C PHE A 175 -21.66 -12.58 -2.66
N LEU A 176 -21.08 -12.26 -1.50
CA LEU A 176 -21.03 -13.15 -0.34
C LEU A 176 -21.88 -12.59 0.80
N SER A 177 -22.89 -13.35 1.23
CA SER A 177 -23.78 -12.95 2.32
C SER A 177 -23.05 -13.02 3.67
N TYR A 178 -23.31 -12.04 4.52
CA TYR A 178 -22.80 -12.00 5.89
C TYR A 178 -23.80 -11.28 6.79
N HIS A 179 -23.68 -11.51 8.10
CA HIS A 179 -24.55 -10.87 9.08
C HIS A 179 -24.21 -9.38 9.21
N ILE A 180 -25.16 -8.52 8.85
CA ILE A 180 -25.10 -7.07 9.05
C ILE A 180 -26.04 -6.72 10.21
N PRO A 181 -25.53 -6.29 11.37
CA PRO A 181 -26.38 -5.91 12.48
C PRO A 181 -27.15 -4.62 12.15
N LEU A 182 -28.36 -4.50 12.69
CA LEU A 182 -29.06 -3.23 12.73
C LEU A 182 -28.36 -2.30 13.73
N VAL A 183 -27.83 -1.19 13.24
CA VAL A 183 -27.12 -0.18 14.06
C VAL A 183 -28.03 1.03 14.25
N GLN A 184 -28.05 1.58 15.47
CA GLN A 184 -28.79 2.80 15.74
C GLN A 184 -28.12 4.02 15.05
N PRO A 185 -28.89 5.04 14.67
CA PRO A 185 -28.33 6.28 14.16
C PRO A 185 -27.29 6.87 15.11
N ARG A 186 -26.28 7.55 14.55
CA ARG A 186 -25.23 8.20 15.35
C ARG A 186 -25.80 9.29 16.25
N ASP A 187 -26.61 10.17 15.66
CA ASP A 187 -27.16 11.34 16.31
C ASP A 187 -28.65 11.12 16.61
N THR A 188 -29.15 11.67 17.73
CA THR A 188 -30.57 11.58 18.10
C THR A 188 -31.41 12.59 17.33
N ASP A 189 -30.84 13.77 17.08
CA ASP A 189 -31.51 14.92 16.50
C ASP A 189 -30.94 15.17 15.10
N PHE A 190 -31.81 15.20 14.08
CA PHE A 190 -31.42 15.43 12.68
C PHE A 190 -31.69 16.87 12.22
N SER A 191 -31.65 17.83 13.16
CA SER A 191 -31.87 19.23 12.84
C SER A 191 -30.61 19.88 12.29
N ASN A 192 -30.73 20.47 11.10
CA ASN A 192 -29.63 21.16 10.41
C ASN A 192 -29.64 22.68 10.70
N SER A 193 -30.29 23.11 11.79
CA SER A 193 -30.48 24.53 12.13
C SER A 193 -29.21 25.18 12.70
N HIS A 194 -28.19 24.40 13.08
CA HIS A 194 -26.96 24.94 13.64
C HIS A 194 -26.12 25.62 12.54
N GLY A 195 -25.58 26.80 12.84
CA GLY A 195 -24.80 27.61 11.89
C GLY A 195 -23.52 26.95 11.36
N ALA A 196 -23.06 25.86 11.96
CA ALA A 196 -21.92 25.08 11.45
C ALA A 196 -22.26 24.22 10.21
N VAL A 197 -23.52 23.80 10.07
CA VAL A 197 -23.99 23.05 8.89
C VAL A 197 -24.64 24.00 7.88
N GLY A 198 -25.29 25.07 8.38
CA GLY A 198 -25.87 26.12 7.55
C GLY A 198 -24.83 27.08 6.95
N CYS A 199 -25.30 27.95 6.06
CA CYS A 199 -24.47 29.02 5.51
C CYS A 199 -24.15 30.06 6.59
N THR A 200 -22.88 30.17 6.97
CA THR A 200 -22.42 31.27 7.83
C THR A 200 -22.42 32.57 7.03
N PRO A 201 -22.98 33.68 7.56
CA PRO A 201 -22.97 34.96 6.86
C PRO A 201 -21.53 35.40 6.58
N VAL A 202 -21.29 35.88 5.37
CA VAL A 202 -19.95 36.28 4.92
C VAL A 202 -19.51 37.53 5.68
N ALA A 203 -18.30 37.48 6.24
CA ALA A 203 -17.73 38.65 6.90
C ALA A 203 -17.43 39.76 5.87
N PRO A 204 -17.59 41.05 6.21
CA PRO A 204 -17.38 42.16 5.28
C PRO A 204 -16.00 42.16 4.59
N ALA A 205 -14.94 41.78 5.32
CA ALA A 205 -13.59 41.67 4.77
C ALA A 205 -13.53 40.67 3.61
N VAL A 206 -14.11 39.47 3.82
CA VAL A 206 -14.19 38.42 2.81
C VAL A 206 -15.07 38.83 1.64
N ALA A 207 -16.20 39.50 1.89
CA ALA A 207 -17.08 40.01 0.84
C ALA A 207 -16.40 41.05 -0.07
N THR A 208 -15.45 41.82 0.47
CA THR A 208 -14.67 42.83 -0.28
C THR A 208 -13.42 42.22 -0.93
N GLY A 209 -13.11 40.95 -0.67
CA GLY A 209 -11.88 40.30 -1.13
C GLY A 209 -10.63 40.77 -0.37
N THR A 210 -10.79 41.38 0.81
CA THR A 210 -9.67 41.82 1.64
C THR A 210 -9.32 40.78 2.71
N SER A 211 -8.07 40.85 3.17
CA SER A 211 -7.60 40.07 4.32
C SER A 211 -8.47 40.28 5.55
N TRP A 212 -8.67 39.23 6.34
CA TRP A 212 -9.49 39.28 7.56
C TRP A 212 -9.03 40.36 8.54
N TYR A 213 -7.71 40.54 8.66
CA TYR A 213 -7.12 41.63 9.42
C TYR A 213 -6.24 42.52 8.53
N PRO A 214 -6.22 43.85 8.76
CA PRO A 214 -5.41 44.78 7.96
C PRO A 214 -3.90 44.51 8.01
N TRP A 215 -3.40 43.95 9.12
CA TRP A 215 -1.98 43.68 9.33
C TRP A 215 -1.47 42.40 8.65
N TYR A 216 -2.35 41.62 8.00
CA TYR A 216 -1.92 40.55 7.09
C TYR A 216 -1.30 41.10 5.81
N ASN A 217 -1.79 42.26 5.35
CA ASN A 217 -1.23 42.94 4.19
C ASN A 217 0.08 43.64 4.60
N TRP A 218 1.09 43.58 3.73
CA TRP A 218 2.32 44.32 3.94
C TRP A 218 2.04 45.83 3.97
N GLN A 219 2.44 46.48 5.05
CA GLN A 219 2.33 47.93 5.23
C GLN A 219 3.73 48.48 5.45
N GLN A 220 4.17 49.42 4.60
CA GLN A 220 5.50 50.02 4.73
C GLN A 220 5.53 50.98 5.93
N PRO A 221 6.40 50.75 6.94
CA PRO A 221 6.52 51.64 8.08
C PRO A 221 7.04 53.03 7.68
N PRO A 222 6.73 54.09 8.43
CA PRO A 222 7.24 55.42 8.15
C PRO A 222 8.75 55.48 8.34
N GLU A 223 9.41 56.27 7.48
CA GLU A 223 10.87 56.37 7.42
C GLU A 223 11.52 56.80 8.75
N ARG A 224 10.81 57.56 9.58
CA ARG A 224 11.25 57.94 10.93
C ARG A 224 11.49 56.73 11.83
N GLU A 225 10.60 55.74 11.79
CA GLU A 225 10.73 54.52 12.59
C GLU A 225 11.80 53.59 12.01
N LEU A 226 11.93 53.52 10.68
CA LEU A 226 13.04 52.83 10.03
C LEU A 226 14.38 53.45 10.43
N ALA A 227 14.52 54.78 10.41
CA ALA A 227 15.73 55.47 10.86
C ALA A 227 16.05 55.22 12.35
N ARG A 228 15.03 55.19 13.20
CA ARG A 228 15.16 54.82 14.62
C ARG A 228 15.69 53.38 14.77
N LEU A 229 15.14 52.43 14.02
CA LEU A 229 15.59 51.03 14.03
C LEU A 229 17.01 50.89 13.47
N ARG A 230 17.34 51.60 12.38
CA ARG A 230 18.70 51.62 11.81
C ARG A 230 19.73 52.12 12.81
N ARG A 231 19.37 53.13 13.62
CA ARG A 231 20.21 53.64 14.70
C ARG A 231 20.32 52.67 15.88
N LEU A 232 19.25 51.95 16.23
CA LEU A 232 19.24 51.01 17.34
C LEU A 232 20.08 49.76 17.06
N TYR A 233 20.06 49.27 15.81
CA TYR A 233 20.71 48.01 15.42
C TYR A 233 21.99 48.18 14.60
N GLN A 234 22.68 49.32 14.73
CA GLN A 234 23.90 49.63 13.98
C GLN A 234 24.94 48.50 14.06
N GLY A 235 25.47 48.07 12.92
CA GLY A 235 26.44 46.98 12.81
C GLY A 235 25.85 45.57 12.61
N HIS A 236 24.53 45.40 12.79
CA HIS A 236 23.84 44.10 12.64
C HIS A 236 22.61 44.14 11.70
N LEU A 237 22.56 45.07 10.74
CA LEU A 237 21.46 45.18 9.79
C LEU A 237 21.61 44.22 8.61
N LYS A 238 20.47 43.76 8.09
CA LYS A 238 20.37 43.05 6.80
C LYS A 238 19.84 44.00 5.72
N GLU A 239 19.94 43.59 4.47
CA GLU A 239 19.34 44.31 3.32
C GLU A 239 17.81 44.41 3.48
N GLU A 240 17.28 45.60 3.19
CA GLU A 240 15.85 45.88 3.31
C GLU A 240 15.08 45.17 2.19
N SER A 241 14.10 44.35 2.55
CA SER A 241 13.23 43.68 1.59
C SER A 241 12.00 44.54 1.31
N GLY A 242 11.65 44.69 0.02
CA GLY A 242 10.44 45.37 -0.44
C GLY A 242 9.15 44.58 -0.15
N PRO A 243 8.00 45.06 -0.66
CA PRO A 243 6.75 44.31 -0.53
C PRO A 243 6.89 42.90 -1.13
N PRO A 244 6.33 41.87 -0.47
CA PRO A 244 6.32 40.53 -1.02
C PRO A 244 5.53 40.50 -2.33
N PRO A 245 5.85 39.60 -3.27
CA PRO A 245 5.09 39.46 -4.51
C PRO A 245 3.64 39.05 -4.24
N ASP A 246 2.69 39.64 -4.96
CA ASP A 246 1.25 39.38 -4.78
C ASP A 246 0.85 37.93 -5.08
N MET A 247 1.63 37.25 -5.93
CA MET A 247 1.45 35.83 -6.23
C MET A 247 2.72 35.05 -5.87
N ILE A 248 2.53 33.85 -5.35
CA ILE A 248 3.63 32.92 -5.12
C ILE A 248 4.23 32.56 -6.49
N PRO A 249 5.53 32.80 -6.73
CA PRO A 249 6.15 32.50 -8.01
C PRO A 249 6.13 30.99 -8.27
N ILE A 250 5.58 30.61 -9.42
CA ILE A 250 5.48 29.20 -9.86
C ILE A 250 6.78 28.83 -10.58
N VAL A 251 7.37 27.70 -10.18
CA VAL A 251 8.57 27.15 -10.84
C VAL A 251 8.11 26.39 -12.10
N PRO A 252 8.77 26.54 -13.27
CA PRO A 252 8.33 25.98 -14.56
C PRO A 252 8.20 24.45 -14.63
N SER A 253 8.59 23.70 -13.60
CA SER A 253 8.31 22.26 -13.50
C SER A 253 6.87 21.92 -13.10
N GLN A 254 6.05 22.92 -12.71
CA GLN A 254 4.66 22.75 -12.28
C GLN A 254 3.62 23.04 -13.37
N THR A 255 4.02 23.59 -14.52
CA THR A 255 3.08 23.96 -15.60
C THR A 255 2.50 22.74 -16.33
N ASN A 256 3.19 21.61 -16.37
CA ASN A 256 2.68 20.38 -17.01
C ASN A 256 1.55 19.69 -16.24
N ILE A 257 1.26 20.08 -15.00
CA ILE A 257 0.24 19.43 -14.15
C ILE A 257 -1.10 20.18 -14.19
N LEU A 258 -1.10 21.47 -14.54
CA LEU A 258 -2.33 22.28 -14.56
C LEU A 258 -3.05 22.24 -15.92
N THR A 259 -2.33 22.06 -17.02
CA THR A 259 -2.93 21.98 -18.37
C THR A 259 -3.75 20.72 -18.60
N GLU A 260 -3.48 19.61 -17.90
CA GLU A 260 -4.28 18.38 -17.99
C GLU A 260 -5.57 18.44 -17.13
N GLY A 261 -5.66 19.38 -16.18
CA GLY A 261 -6.79 19.52 -15.27
C GLY A 261 -7.96 20.37 -15.81
N GLU A 262 -7.70 21.27 -16.76
CA GLU A 262 -8.73 22.15 -17.34
C GLU A 262 -9.47 21.49 -18.52
N GLU A 263 -8.84 20.55 -19.23
CA GLU A 263 -9.48 19.84 -20.35
C GLU A 263 -10.60 18.89 -19.88
N TYR A 264 -10.55 18.38 -18.64
CA TYR A 264 -11.58 17.50 -18.09
C TYR A 264 -12.80 18.23 -17.52
N ARG A 265 -12.80 19.58 -17.46
CA ARG A 265 -13.94 20.38 -16.97
C ARG A 265 -14.75 21.04 -18.07
N SER A 266 -14.29 20.95 -19.32
CA SER A 266 -14.99 21.50 -20.49
C SER A 266 -15.81 20.47 -21.26
N VAL A 267 -15.84 19.21 -20.82
CA VAL A 267 -16.66 18.13 -21.38
C VAL A 267 -17.55 17.54 -20.27
N GLN A 268 -18.50 18.35 -19.78
CA GLN A 268 -19.71 17.89 -19.10
C GLN A 268 -20.76 19.00 -19.13
#